data_AF-A0A0S7EQK0-F1
#
_entry.id   AF-A0A0S7EQK0-F1
#
_cell.length_a   1.000
_cell.length_b   1.000
_cell.length_c   1.000
_cell.angle_alpha   90.00
_cell.angle_beta   90.00
_cell.angle_gamma   90.00
#
_symmetry.space_group_name_H-M   'P 1'
#
loop_
_entity.id
_entity.type
_entity.pdbx_description
1 polymer ?
#
loop_
_entity_poly.entity_id
_entity_poly.type
_entity_poly.pdbx_seq_one_letter_code
_entity_poly.pdbx_strand_id
1 'polypeptide(L)'
;MSPCVRPVSPSPGPVVLSSSAQLVAPVLVARGTLSITTSEIYFEVDEDDPAFKRVDPKVLVYTDGLHGKWMFSEIRAVFSRHYLLQNTAMEVFMANRSKESTK
;
A
#
# COMPACT_ATOMS: atom_id res chain seq x y z
N MET A 1 3.05 -7.46 28.54
CA MET A 1 3.73 -7.33 27.24
C MET A 1 2.94 -6.32 26.43
N SER A 2 3.37 -5.07 26.47
CA SER A 2 2.69 -3.94 25.82
C SER A 2 3.34 -3.71 24.45
N PRO A 3 2.59 -3.56 23.35
CA PRO A 3 3.21 -3.16 22.10
C PRO A 3 3.50 -1.66 22.14
N CYS A 4 4.75 -1.28 21.89
CA CYS A 4 5.20 0.09 21.72
C CYS A 4 4.49 0.73 20.52
N VAL A 5 3.46 1.53 20.78
CA VAL A 5 2.91 2.46 19.78
C VAL A 5 3.86 3.65 19.73
N ARG A 6 4.67 3.73 18.67
CA ARG A 6 5.52 4.90 18.41
C ARG A 6 4.63 6.10 18.06
N PRO A 7 4.83 7.29 18.68
CA PRO A 7 4.13 8.48 18.26
C PRO A 7 4.79 9.02 16.98
N VAL A 8 4.03 9.08 15.88
CA VAL A 8 4.45 9.74 14.64
C VAL A 8 3.60 11.00 14.43
N SER A 9 4.28 12.15 14.34
CA SER A 9 3.77 13.40 13.76
C SER A 9 4.99 14.24 13.32
N PRO A 10 4.96 14.95 12.17
CA PRO A 10 3.92 15.91 11.82
C PRO A 10 3.28 15.78 10.42
N SER A 11 1.95 15.63 10.42
CA SER A 11 0.90 15.91 9.40
C SER A 11 1.09 15.44 7.94
N PRO A 12 0.15 14.61 7.44
CA PRO A 12 -1.24 15.02 7.24
C PRO A 12 -2.22 14.20 8.09
N GLY A 13 -2.88 14.84 9.07
CA GLY A 13 -3.90 14.21 9.90
C GLY A 13 -3.40 13.13 10.88
N PRO A 14 -4.22 12.75 11.89
CA PRO A 14 -3.92 11.61 12.73
C PRO A 14 -3.94 10.34 11.88
N VAL A 15 -2.79 9.68 11.73
CA VAL A 15 -2.72 8.33 11.18
C VAL A 15 -3.45 7.41 12.16
N VAL A 16 -4.53 6.81 11.69
CA VAL A 16 -5.41 5.94 12.49
C VAL A 16 -4.77 4.57 12.65
N LEU A 17 -4.16 4.06 11.59
CA LEU A 17 -3.47 2.77 11.58
C LEU A 17 -2.23 2.85 10.69
N SER A 18 -1.12 2.29 11.16
CA SER A 18 0.05 2.04 10.33
C SER A 18 0.52 0.61 10.59
N SER A 19 0.75 -0.15 9.52
CA SER A 19 1.18 -1.54 9.60
C SER A 19 2.13 -1.87 8.47
N SER A 20 3.10 -2.76 8.73
CA SER A 20 3.83 -3.39 7.65
C SER A 20 2.87 -4.22 6.79
N ALA A 21 3.02 -4.12 5.48
CA ALA A 21 2.18 -4.78 4.50
C ALA A 21 2.99 -5.14 3.25
N GLN A 22 2.40 -5.98 2.40
CA GLN A 22 2.96 -6.29 1.09
C GLN A 22 1.96 -5.84 0.03
N LEU A 23 2.43 -5.00 -0.90
CA LEU A 23 1.66 -4.66 -2.09
C LEU A 23 1.87 -5.76 -3.12
N VAL A 24 0.80 -6.47 -3.44
CA VAL A 24 0.80 -7.52 -4.45
C VAL A 24 0.33 -6.90 -5.77
N ALA A 25 1.28 -6.69 -6.69
CA ALA A 25 1.02 -6.29 -8.06
C ALA A 25 1.26 -7.48 -9.01
N PRO A 26 0.71 -7.47 -10.24
CA PRO A 26 0.82 -8.59 -11.17
C PRO A 26 2.25 -9.07 -11.47
N VAL A 27 3.23 -8.18 -11.36
CA VAL A 27 4.63 -8.45 -11.73
C VAL A 27 5.58 -8.44 -10.52
N LEU A 28 5.14 -7.90 -9.38
CA LEU A 28 5.97 -7.71 -8.20
C LEU A 28 5.18 -7.77 -6.91
N VAL A 29 5.75 -8.39 -5.89
CA VAL A 29 5.33 -8.24 -4.50
C VAL A 29 6.32 -7.32 -3.80
N ALA A 30 5.89 -6.11 -3.48
CA ALA A 30 6.71 -5.10 -2.83
C ALA A 30 6.39 -5.06 -1.32
N ARG A 31 7.42 -5.10 -0.47
CA ARG A 31 7.25 -4.90 0.98
C ARG A 31 7.23 -3.41 1.28
N GLY A 32 6.42 -3.00 2.24
CA GLY A 32 6.31 -1.60 2.59
C GLY A 32 5.44 -1.37 3.83
N THR A 33 5.09 -0.11 4.03
CA THR A 33 4.23 0.32 5.13
C THR A 33 2.92 0.83 4.56
N LEU A 34 1.82 0.23 5.01
CA LEU A 34 0.47 0.71 4.74
C LEU A 34 0.05 1.63 5.88
N SER A 35 -0.32 2.86 5.53
CA SER A 35 -0.77 3.86 6.48
C SER A 35 -2.17 4.33 6.11
N ILE A 36 -3.04 4.34 7.10
CA ILE A 36 -4.45 4.66 7.00
C ILE A 36 -4.70 5.87 7.89
N THR A 37 -5.12 6.97 7.27
CA THR A 37 -5.54 8.19 7.97
C THR A 37 -7.06 8.23 8.11
N THR A 38 -7.62 9.38 8.45
CA THR A 38 -9.08 9.60 8.52
C THR A 38 -9.73 9.81 7.15
N SER A 39 -8.96 10.19 6.13
CA SER A 39 -9.48 10.54 4.79
C SER A 39 -8.90 9.72 3.65
N GLU A 40 -7.73 9.11 3.86
CA GLU A 40 -6.95 8.47 2.80
C GLU A 40 -6.07 7.33 3.31
N ILE A 41 -5.82 6.39 2.41
CA ILE A 41 -4.87 5.29 2.55
C ILE A 41 -3.68 5.60 1.67
N TYR A 42 -2.47 5.41 2.18
CA TYR A 42 -1.27 5.48 1.36
C TYR A 42 -0.33 4.32 1.67
N PHE A 43 0.42 3.91 0.66
CA PHE A 43 1.41 2.85 0.76
C PHE A 43 2.78 3.39 0.38
N GLU A 44 3.76 3.10 1.22
CA GLU A 44 5.16 3.46 1.00
C GLU A 44 5.95 2.16 0.87
N VAL A 45 6.57 1.96 -0.30
CA VAL A 45 7.46 0.83 -0.51
C VAL A 45 8.76 0.98 0.28
N ASP A 46 9.26 -0.12 0.82
CA ASP A 46 10.59 -0.18 1.41
C ASP A 46 11.63 -0.34 0.29
N GLU A 47 12.26 0.78 -0.09
CA GLU A 47 13.30 0.80 -1.12
C GLU A 47 14.57 0.08 -0.69
N ASP A 48 14.78 -0.11 0.61
CA ASP A 48 15.97 -0.78 1.12
C ASP A 48 15.91 -2.30 0.98
N ASP A 49 14.73 -2.84 0.68
CA ASP A 49 14.50 -4.25 0.56
C ASP A 49 15.32 -4.90 -0.56
N PRO A 50 16.09 -5.96 -0.28
CA PRO A 50 16.88 -6.64 -1.31
C PRO A 50 15.99 -7.28 -2.39
N ALA A 51 14.72 -7.60 -2.09
CA ALA A 51 13.78 -8.08 -3.09
C ALA A 51 13.39 -6.96 -4.06
N PHE A 52 13.23 -5.73 -3.58
CA PHE A 52 12.92 -4.55 -4.41
C PHE A 52 14.12 -4.13 -5.26
N LYS A 53 15.31 -4.05 -4.65
CA LYS A 53 16.58 -3.70 -5.34
C LYS A 53 16.97 -4.69 -6.45
N ARG A 54 16.47 -5.93 -6.40
CA ARG A 54 16.72 -6.97 -7.42
C ARG A 54 15.80 -6.88 -8.63
N VAL A 55 14.72 -6.12 -8.56
CA VAL A 55 13.76 -5.99 -9.66
C VAL A 55 14.35 -5.08 -10.72
N ASP A 56 14.15 -5.43 -11.99
CA ASP A 56 14.57 -4.58 -13.10
C ASP A 56 13.76 -3.26 -13.07
N PRO A 57 14.42 -2.08 -13.08
CA PRO A 57 13.74 -0.78 -13.12
C PRO A 57 12.72 -0.64 -14.26
N LYS A 58 12.87 -1.36 -15.38
CA LYS A 58 11.86 -1.38 -16.45
C LYS A 58 10.52 -1.96 -16.02
N VAL A 59 10.54 -2.90 -15.06
CA VAL A 59 9.32 -3.54 -14.53
C VAL A 59 8.64 -2.65 -13.48
N LEU A 60 9.42 -1.84 -12.75
CA LEU A 60 8.88 -0.89 -11.78
C LEU A 60 7.94 0.13 -12.45
N VAL A 61 8.24 0.53 -13.70
CA VAL A 61 7.39 1.45 -14.48
C VAL A 61 5.98 0.90 -14.71
N TYR A 62 5.83 -0.42 -14.78
CA TYR A 62 4.53 -1.09 -14.95
C TYR A 62 3.83 -1.42 -13.63
N THR A 63 4.50 -1.17 -12.49
CA THR A 63 3.96 -1.50 -11.17
C THR A 63 3.28 -0.27 -10.60
N ASP A 64 1.94 -0.24 -10.70
CA ASP A 64 1.13 0.81 -10.12
C ASP A 64 1.01 0.64 -8.58
N GLY A 65 1.04 1.75 -7.84
CA GLY A 65 0.81 1.77 -6.39
C GLY A 65 2.05 1.74 -5.47
N LEU A 66 3.27 1.78 -5.99
CA LEU A 66 4.51 1.82 -5.16
C LEU A 66 4.56 3.00 -4.17
N HIS A 67 4.02 4.13 -4.59
CA HIS A 67 3.78 5.33 -3.77
C HIS A 67 2.31 5.73 -3.89
N GLY A 68 1.43 4.73 -3.80
CA GLY A 68 0.01 4.92 -4.03
C GLY A 68 -0.64 5.72 -2.91
N LYS A 69 -1.46 6.69 -3.31
CA LYS A 69 -2.30 7.48 -2.41
C LYS A 69 -3.75 7.37 -2.89
N TRP A 70 -4.60 6.85 -2.03
CA TRP A 70 -5.99 6.52 -2.34
C TRP A 70 -6.92 7.19 -1.34
N MET A 71 -7.90 7.95 -1.83
CA MET A 71 -8.89 8.58 -0.95
C MET A 71 -10.00 7.59 -0.60
N PHE A 72 -10.54 7.64 0.62
CA PHE A 72 -11.68 6.78 1.00
C PHE A 72 -12.93 7.03 0.16
N SER A 73 -13.11 8.27 -0.31
CA SER A 73 -14.20 8.66 -1.22
C SER A 73 -14.16 7.87 -2.53
N GLU A 74 -13.00 7.37 -2.92
CA GLU A 74 -12.82 6.55 -4.11
C GLU A 74 -12.97 5.06 -3.84
N ILE A 75 -13.08 4.57 -2.61
CA ILE A 75 -13.22 3.12 -2.38
C ILE A 75 -14.65 2.68 -2.72
N ARG A 76 -14.80 1.72 -3.63
CA ARG A 76 -16.09 1.11 -4.01
C ARG A 76 -16.39 -0.17 -3.25
N ALA A 77 -15.38 -0.99 -3.00
CA ALA A 77 -15.53 -2.25 -2.31
C ALA A 77 -14.20 -2.68 -1.68
N VAL A 78 -14.29 -3.43 -0.58
CA VAL A 78 -13.15 -4.05 0.08
C VAL A 78 -13.48 -5.52 0.28
N PHE A 79 -12.61 -6.40 -0.18
CA PHE A 79 -12.77 -7.85 -0.06
C PHE A 79 -11.60 -8.43 0.71
N SER A 80 -11.88 -9.37 1.61
CA SER A 80 -10.85 -10.21 2.21
C SER A 80 -10.36 -11.24 1.18
N ARG A 81 -9.05 -11.48 1.14
CA ARG A 81 -8.41 -12.48 0.29
C ARG A 81 -7.49 -13.38 1.09
N HIS A 82 -7.32 -14.61 0.61
CA HIS A 82 -6.29 -15.51 1.12
C HIS A 82 -5.00 -15.28 0.34
N TYR A 83 -3.91 -14.98 1.03
CA TYR A 83 -2.56 -14.96 0.47
C TYR A 83 -1.74 -16.07 1.12
N LEU A 84 -1.15 -16.95 0.30
CA LEU A 84 -0.43 -18.14 0.77
C LEU A 84 -1.23 -18.98 1.78
N LEU A 85 -2.52 -19.21 1.50
CA LEU A 85 -3.48 -19.93 2.35
C LEU A 85 -3.79 -19.27 3.71
N GLN A 86 -3.26 -18.07 3.96
CA GLN A 86 -3.55 -17.30 5.16
C GLN A 86 -4.56 -16.19 4.83
N ASN A 87 -5.54 -15.96 5.72
CA ASN A 87 -6.51 -14.87 5.59
C ASN A 87 -5.90 -13.53 6.01
N THR A 88 -4.80 -13.16 5.34
CA THR A 88 -3.95 -12.01 5.67
C THR A 88 -3.89 -10.99 4.54
N ALA A 89 -4.68 -11.16 3.47
CA ALA A 89 -4.75 -10.21 2.37
C ALA A 89 -6.10 -9.51 2.28
N MET A 90 -6.06 -8.29 1.74
CA MET A 90 -7.22 -7.47 1.47
C MET A 90 -7.09 -6.88 0.08
N GLU A 91 -8.18 -6.89 -0.69
CA GLU A 91 -8.25 -6.31 -2.02
C GLU A 91 -9.24 -5.14 -1.99
N VAL A 92 -8.75 -3.96 -2.35
CA VAL A 92 -9.53 -2.71 -2.33
C VAL A 92 -9.81 -2.30 -3.76
N PHE A 93 -11.08 -2.14 -4.10
CA PHE A 93 -11.53 -1.71 -5.43
C PHE A 93 -11.83 -0.22 -5.42
N MET A 94 -11.12 0.53 -6.25
CA MET A 94 -11.26 1.98 -6.37
C MET A 94 -12.30 2.36 -7.43
N ALA A 95 -12.89 3.55 -7.29
CA ALA A 95 -13.98 4.12 -8.06
C ALA A 95 -13.53 4.68 -9.39
N ASN A 96 -12.33 5.27 -9.39
CA ASN A 96 -11.68 5.70 -10.60
C ASN A 96 -10.88 4.50 -11.13
N ARG A 97 -11.40 3.88 -12.19
CA ARG A 97 -10.59 3.09 -13.11
C ARG A 97 -9.35 3.93 -13.41
N SER A 98 -8.17 3.47 -12.98
CA SER A 98 -6.83 3.97 -13.36
C SER A 98 -6.88 5.21 -14.24
N LYS A 99 -6.86 6.41 -13.63
CA LYS A 99 -6.40 7.57 -14.39
C LYS A 99 -4.93 7.32 -14.62
N GLU A 100 -4.64 6.69 -15.75
CA GLU A 100 -3.38 6.78 -16.47
C GLU A 100 -2.99 8.24 -16.44
N SER A 101 -2.14 8.61 -15.49
CA SER A 101 -1.51 9.91 -15.50
C SER A 101 -0.39 9.80 -16.53
N THR A 102 -0.77 9.86 -17.80
CA THR A 102 0.15 10.13 -18.90
C THR A 102 0.90 11.41 -18.53
N LYS A 103 2.19 11.27 -18.21
CA LYS A 103 3.14 12.35 -18.29
C LYS A 103 4.41 11.84 -18.96
#